data_AF-A0A3D4UHA0-F1
#
_entry.id   AF-A0A3D4UHA0-F1
#
_cell.length_a   1.000
_cell.length_b   1.000
_cell.length_c   1.000
_cell.angle_alpha   90.00
_cell.angle_beta   90.00
_cell.angle_gamma   90.00
#
_symmetry.space_group_name_H-M   'P 1'
#
loop_
_entity.id
_entity.type
_entity.pdbx_description
1 polymer ?
#
loop_
_entity_poly.entity_id
_entity_poly.type
_entity_poly.pdbx_seq_one_letter_code
_entity_poly.pdbx_strand_id
1 'polypeptide(L)'
;QGVWDIKDGWTSLEQPIAPDAIITDGNMASAWGLSGDGSTVSGFYWYTGAHARPSKWNRDTGVTSLPVTAGLSARVNALSVDGSVVVGWEATPTGPWQPTVWRDEVKIRISESPG
;
A
#
# COMPACT_ATOMS: atom_id res chain seq x y z
N GLN A 1 -5.69 -2.45 -9.35
CA GLN A 1 -6.63 -2.35 -8.20
C GLN A 1 -7.92 -1.73 -8.72
N GLY A 2 -9.07 -2.02 -8.11
CA GLY A 2 -10.37 -1.48 -8.49
C GLY A 2 -11.25 -1.33 -7.25
N VAL A 3 -12.27 -0.48 -7.32
CA VAL A 3 -13.36 -0.42 -6.34
C VAL A 3 -14.65 -0.83 -7.03
N TRP A 4 -15.51 -1.54 -6.32
CA TRP A 4 -16.86 -1.84 -6.78
C TRP A 4 -17.85 -0.99 -5.98
N ASP A 5 -18.75 -0.31 -6.67
CA ASP A 5 -19.89 0.40 -6.07
C ASP A 5 -21.21 -0.15 -6.65
N ILE A 6 -22.28 -0.14 -5.85
CA ILE A 6 -23.58 -0.70 -6.25
C ILE A 6 -24.28 0.13 -7.33
N LYS A 7 -23.97 1.43 -7.42
CA LYS A 7 -24.49 2.34 -8.46
C LYS A 7 -23.57 2.35 -9.67
N ASP A 8 -22.25 2.37 -9.45
CA ASP A 8 -21.27 2.62 -10.51
C ASP A 8 -20.60 1.35 -11.06
N GLY A 9 -20.81 0.20 -10.44
CA GLY A 9 -20.20 -1.07 -10.83
C GLY A 9 -18.69 -1.13 -10.55
N TRP A 10 -17.97 -1.97 -11.28
CA TRP A 10 -16.52 -2.07 -11.14
C TRP A 10 -15.82 -0.87 -11.78
N THR A 11 -15.11 -0.10 -10.97
CA THR A 11 -14.26 1.00 -11.41
C THR A 11 -12.81 0.61 -11.21
N SER A 12 -12.04 0.56 -12.29
CA SER A 12 -10.59 0.38 -12.18
C SER A 12 -9.95 1.62 -11.57
N LEU A 13 -9.08 1.44 -10.59
CA LEU A 13 -8.32 2.53 -9.94
C LEU A 13 -7.09 2.95 -10.77
N GLU A 14 -7.15 2.74 -12.08
CA GLU A 14 -6.05 2.87 -13.04
C GLU A 14 -5.60 4.31 -13.30
N GLN A 15 -6.19 5.33 -12.66
CA GLN A 15 -5.68 6.70 -12.70
C GLN A 15 -6.08 7.51 -11.45
N PRO A 16 -5.21 8.42 -10.97
CA PRO A 16 -3.79 8.49 -11.28
C PRO A 16 -3.02 7.33 -10.60
N ILE A 17 -2.27 6.57 -11.40
CA ILE A 17 -1.30 5.58 -10.91
C ILE A 17 -0.03 6.35 -10.51
N ALA A 18 0.75 5.80 -9.57
CA ALA A 18 2.07 6.32 -9.28
C ALA A 18 2.95 6.36 -10.56
N PRO A 19 3.68 7.46 -10.84
CA PRO A 19 4.46 7.61 -12.08
C PRO A 19 5.51 6.52 -12.33
N ASP A 20 5.92 5.81 -11.28
CA ASP A 20 6.95 4.76 -11.31
C ASP A 20 6.38 3.34 -11.33
N ALA A 21 5.06 3.17 -11.42
CA ALA A 21 4.44 1.86 -11.44
C ALA A 21 4.70 1.10 -12.75
N ILE A 22 4.87 -0.22 -12.63
CA ILE A 22 5.07 -1.14 -13.76
C ILE A 22 4.13 -2.35 -13.65
N ILE A 23 3.96 -3.08 -14.75
CA ILE A 23 3.31 -4.39 -14.75
C ILE A 23 4.38 -5.47 -14.57
N THR A 24 4.22 -6.34 -13.57
CA THR A 24 5.04 -7.53 -13.33
C THR A 24 4.14 -8.76 -13.32
N ASP A 25 4.45 -9.79 -14.11
CA ASP A 25 3.65 -11.02 -14.24
C ASP A 25 2.15 -10.79 -14.53
N GLY A 26 1.84 -9.78 -15.35
CA GLY A 26 0.47 -9.41 -15.69
C GLY A 26 -0.30 -8.69 -14.57
N ASN A 27 0.35 -8.36 -13.46
CA ASN A 27 -0.22 -7.61 -12.35
C ASN A 27 0.54 -6.30 -12.14
N MET A 28 -0.17 -5.19 -11.94
CA MET A 28 0.47 -3.90 -11.59
C MET A 28 0.43 -3.63 -10.08
N ALA A 29 -0.64 -4.06 -9.42
CA ALA A 29 -0.94 -3.68 -8.06
C ALA A 29 -2.03 -4.59 -7.47
N SER A 30 -1.99 -4.78 -6.15
CA SER A 30 -3.02 -5.52 -5.40
C SER A 30 -3.57 -4.67 -4.25
N ALA A 31 -4.87 -4.77 -4.01
CA ALA A 31 -5.58 -4.07 -2.94
C ALA A 31 -6.01 -5.08 -1.87
N TRP A 32 -5.71 -4.81 -0.61
CA TRP A 32 -5.86 -5.74 0.51
C TRP A 32 -6.65 -5.18 1.71
N GLY A 33 -6.82 -3.86 1.82
CA GLY A 33 -7.60 -3.24 2.89
C GLY A 33 -8.48 -2.10 2.40
N LEU A 34 -9.56 -1.83 3.15
CA LEU A 34 -10.51 -0.75 2.92
C LEU A 34 -10.85 -0.05 4.25
N SER A 35 -10.96 1.28 4.24
CA SER A 35 -11.45 2.05 5.40
C SER A 35 -12.94 1.79 5.66
N GLY A 36 -13.42 2.11 6.86
CA GLY A 36 -14.81 1.89 7.24
C GLY A 36 -15.83 2.69 6.44
N ASP A 37 -15.43 3.83 5.90
CA ASP A 37 -16.22 4.68 5.01
C ASP A 37 -16.06 4.31 3.52
N GLY A 38 -15.21 3.33 3.19
CA GLY A 38 -14.93 2.89 1.83
C GLY A 38 -14.12 3.89 0.98
N SER A 39 -13.62 4.98 1.55
CA SER A 39 -12.96 6.05 0.80
C SER A 39 -11.48 5.78 0.50
N THR A 40 -10.84 4.93 1.32
CA THR A 40 -9.41 4.62 1.24
C THR A 40 -9.18 3.14 1.07
N VAL A 41 -8.50 2.78 -0.02
CA VAL A 41 -8.03 1.43 -0.30
C VAL A 41 -6.53 1.36 -0.01
N SER A 42 -6.04 0.23 0.47
CA SER A 42 -4.61 0.01 0.65
C SER A 42 -4.10 -1.27 0.01
N GLY A 43 -2.80 -1.34 -0.22
CA GLY A 43 -2.13 -2.54 -0.69
C GLY A 43 -0.71 -2.26 -1.13
N PHE A 44 -0.39 -2.64 -2.37
CA PHE A 44 0.88 -2.32 -2.99
C PHE A 44 0.76 -2.15 -4.51
N TYR A 45 1.78 -1.54 -5.12
CA TYR A 45 2.02 -1.58 -6.57
C TYR A 45 3.48 -1.98 -6.87
N TRP A 46 3.70 -2.55 -8.05
CA TRP A 46 5.04 -2.90 -8.53
C TRP A 46 5.73 -1.68 -9.14
N TYR A 47 7.01 -1.51 -8.85
CA TYR A 47 7.87 -0.51 -9.50
C TYR A 47 9.14 -1.17 -10.05
N THR A 48 9.97 -0.37 -10.73
CA THR A 48 11.21 -0.82 -11.40
C THR A 48 12.03 -1.79 -10.55
N GLY A 49 12.47 -2.90 -11.17
CA GLY A 49 13.24 -3.95 -10.50
C GLY A 49 12.40 -5.02 -9.80
N ALA A 50 11.10 -5.12 -10.12
CA ALA A 50 10.15 -6.06 -9.50
C ALA A 50 10.07 -5.89 -7.97
N HIS A 51 10.20 -4.66 -7.51
CA HIS A 51 10.03 -4.29 -6.12
C HIS A 51 8.61 -3.79 -5.86
N ALA A 52 8.10 -4.02 -4.66
CA ALA A 52 6.75 -3.57 -4.27
C ALA A 52 6.82 -2.30 -3.43
N ARG A 53 6.01 -1.30 -3.76
CA ARG A 53 5.78 -0.12 -2.92
C ARG A 53 4.48 -0.26 -2.14
N PRO A 54 4.49 0.01 -0.83
CA PRO A 54 3.27 0.04 -0.03
C PRO A 54 2.44 1.22 -0.50
N SER A 55 1.15 1.01 -0.71
CA SER A 55 0.31 2.05 -1.30
C SER A 55 -1.02 2.25 -0.58
N LYS A 56 -1.52 3.47 -0.70
CA LYS A 56 -2.90 3.84 -0.44
C LYS A 56 -3.49 4.46 -1.69
N TRP A 57 -4.80 4.34 -1.84
CA TRP A 57 -5.57 5.02 -2.85
C TRP A 57 -6.77 5.70 -2.20
N ASN A 58 -7.07 6.91 -2.64
CA ASN A 58 -8.37 7.55 -2.42
C ASN A 58 -8.76 8.35 -3.67
N ARG A 59 -10.00 8.82 -3.71
CA ARG A 59 -10.55 9.55 -4.86
C ARG A 59 -9.80 10.86 -5.17
N ASP A 60 -9.28 11.53 -4.15
CA ASP A 60 -8.69 12.87 -4.29
C ASP A 60 -7.25 12.83 -4.80
N THR A 61 -6.47 11.83 -4.37
CA THR A 61 -5.03 11.73 -4.67
C THR A 61 -4.68 10.60 -5.63
N GLY A 62 -5.61 9.68 -5.89
CA GLY A 62 -5.29 8.40 -6.55
C GLY A 62 -4.31 7.56 -5.76
N VAL A 63 -3.54 6.72 -6.46
CA VAL A 63 -2.56 5.82 -5.84
C VAL A 63 -1.34 6.62 -5.39
N THR A 64 -1.03 6.55 -4.11
CA THR A 64 0.17 7.16 -3.51
C THR A 64 0.98 6.11 -2.77
N SER A 65 2.32 6.20 -2.85
CA SER A 65 3.21 5.35 -2.06
C SER A 65 3.31 5.87 -0.63
N LEU A 66 3.28 4.97 0.33
CA LEU A 66 3.70 5.26 1.69
C LEU A 66 5.24 5.22 1.78
N PRO A 67 5.85 5.85 2.80
CA PRO A 67 7.30 5.80 2.97
C PRO A 67 7.82 4.37 3.08
N VAL A 68 8.89 4.07 2.34
CA VAL A 68 9.56 2.77 2.33
C VAL A 68 11.07 3.00 2.24
N THR A 69 11.87 2.14 2.87
CA THR A 69 13.34 2.21 2.76
C THR A 69 13.73 1.98 1.29
N ALA A 70 14.58 2.85 0.74
CA ALA A 70 15.01 2.75 -0.64
C ALA A 70 15.61 1.36 -0.96
N GLY A 71 15.16 0.75 -2.06
CA GLY A 71 15.59 -0.58 -2.49
C GLY A 71 14.93 -1.76 -1.77
N LEU A 72 14.05 -1.51 -0.79
CA LEU A 72 13.30 -2.57 -0.10
C LEU A 72 11.86 -2.60 -0.59
N SER A 73 11.31 -3.82 -0.67
CA SER A 73 9.89 -4.02 -0.92
C SER A 73 9.08 -3.83 0.36
N ALA A 74 7.91 -3.20 0.26
CA ALA A 74 6.93 -3.18 1.33
C ALA A 74 5.51 -3.28 0.78
N ARG A 75 4.58 -3.63 1.66
CA ARG A 75 3.16 -3.78 1.35
C ARG A 75 2.29 -3.44 2.55
N VAL A 76 1.11 -2.89 2.27
CA VAL A 76 0.08 -2.69 3.27
C VAL A 76 -0.85 -3.89 3.30
N ASN A 77 -1.18 -4.37 4.50
CA ASN A 77 -2.10 -5.48 4.71
C ASN A 77 -3.45 -5.05 5.28
N ALA A 78 -3.50 -3.96 6.05
CA ALA A 78 -4.76 -3.44 6.60
C ALA A 78 -4.63 -1.96 6.96
N LEU A 79 -5.78 -1.33 7.19
CA LEU A 79 -5.90 0.00 7.78
C LEU A 79 -6.97 0.02 8.88
N SER A 80 -6.90 1.01 9.76
CA SER A 80 -7.95 1.31 10.74
C SER A 80 -9.23 1.79 10.05
N VAL A 81 -10.34 1.77 10.80
CA VAL A 81 -11.67 2.19 10.33
C VAL A 81 -11.66 3.61 9.75
N ASP A 82 -10.93 4.53 10.38
CA ASP A 82 -10.75 5.92 9.95
C ASP A 82 -9.60 6.12 8.94
N GLY A 83 -8.88 5.06 8.58
CA GLY A 83 -7.72 5.11 7.68
C GLY A 83 -6.48 5.82 8.22
N SER A 84 -6.48 6.27 9.48
CA SER A 84 -5.35 7.02 10.08
C SER A 84 -4.15 6.14 10.41
N VAL A 85 -4.37 4.84 10.61
CA VAL A 85 -3.33 3.85 10.89
C VAL A 85 -3.33 2.80 9.81
N VAL A 86 -2.16 2.57 9.24
CA VAL A 86 -1.94 1.57 8.20
C VAL A 86 -0.90 0.57 8.69
N VAL A 87 -1.12 -0.71 8.48
CA VAL A 87 -0.23 -1.78 8.96
C VAL A 87 0.13 -2.75 7.85
N GLY A 88 1.34 -3.30 7.92
CA GLY A 88 1.83 -4.23 6.93
C GLY A 88 3.27 -4.64 7.20
N TRP A 89 4.02 -4.83 6.14
CA TRP A 89 5.37 -5.38 6.23
C TRP A 89 6.32 -4.66 5.28
N GLU A 90 7.56 -4.48 5.74
CA GLU A 90 8.69 -4.01 4.93
C GLU A 90 9.81 -5.06 4.98
N ALA A 91 10.39 -5.38 3.84
CA ALA A 91 11.58 -6.24 3.79
C ALA A 91 12.73 -5.61 4.56
N THR A 92 13.59 -6.42 5.15
CA THR A 92 14.89 -5.97 5.67
C THR A 92 16.00 -6.26 4.66
N PRO A 93 17.16 -5.60 4.76
CA PRO A 93 18.29 -5.89 3.88
C PRO A 93 18.78 -7.35 3.94
N THR A 94 18.48 -8.07 5.03
CA THR A 94 18.89 -9.45 5.26
C THR A 94 17.82 -10.49 4.91
N GLY A 95 16.66 -10.06 4.39
CA GLY A 95 15.61 -10.95 3.91
C GLY A 95 14.31 -11.02 4.74
N PRO A 96 14.32 -11.13 6.08
CA PRO A 96 13.06 -11.23 6.82
C PRO A 96 12.25 -9.93 6.68
N TRP A 97 10.94 -10.07 6.55
CA TRP A 97 10.03 -8.92 6.56
C TRP A 97 9.77 -8.51 8.01
N GLN A 98 9.75 -7.21 8.28
CA GLN A 98 9.44 -6.65 9.60
C GLN A 98 8.05 -6.00 9.63
N PRO A 99 7.29 -6.20 10.72
CA PRO A 99 6.02 -5.51 10.88
C PRO A 99 6.25 -4.01 10.90
N THR A 100 5.46 -3.30 10.10
CA THR A 100 5.61 -1.86 9.89
C THR A 100 4.25 -1.20 9.99
N VAL A 101 4.21 -0.06 10.69
CA VAL A 101 3.05 0.80 10.80
C VAL A 101 3.34 2.10 10.07
N TRP A 102 2.36 2.62 9.36
CA TRP A 102 2.36 3.98 8.85
C TRP A 102 1.23 4.75 9.52
N ARG A 103 1.58 5.90 10.13
CA ARG A 103 0.63 6.82 10.74
C ARG A 103 1.06 8.23 10.36
N ASP A 104 0.12 9.04 9.86
CA ASP A 104 0.39 10.42 9.42
C ASP A 104 1.58 10.51 8.43
N GLU A 105 1.66 9.57 7.48
CA GLU A 105 2.79 9.42 6.54
C GLU A 105 4.16 9.17 7.19
N VAL A 106 4.19 8.79 8.48
CA VAL A 106 5.41 8.39 9.18
C VAL A 106 5.46 6.88 9.27
N LYS A 107 6.57 6.31 8.79
CA LYS A 107 6.88 4.88 8.92
C LYS A 107 7.48 4.58 10.29
N ILE A 108 6.93 3.59 10.98
CA ILE A 108 7.39 3.06 12.27
C ILE A 108 7.61 1.56 12.10
N ARG A 109 8.86 1.10 12.25
CA ARG A 109 9.15 -0.34 12.34
C ARG A 109 8.83 -0.83 13.74
N ILE A 110 8.03 -1.88 13.84
CA ILE A 110 7.81 -2.57 15.10
C ILE A 110 8.95 -3.58 15.24
N SER A 111 9.90 -3.28 16.11
CA SER A 111 10.83 -4.29 16.61
C SER A 111 10.23 -4.96 17.85
N GLU A 112 10.62 -6.20 18.11
CA GLU A 112 10.58 -6.70 19.47
C GLU A 112 11.39 -5.72 20.33
N SER A 113 10.86 -5.27 21.48
CA SER A 113 11.63 -4.41 22.38
C SER A 113 12.98 -5.07 22.65
N PRO A 114 14.09 -4.32 22.66
CA PRO A 114 15.30 -4.83 23.26
C PRO A 114 14.98 -4.95 24.75
N GLY A 115 14.87 -6.18 25.24
CA GLY A 115 14.88 -6.43 26.68
C GLY A 115 16.13 -5.85 27.32
#